data_AF-A0A3N0W4M6-F1
#
_entry.id   AF-A0A3N0W4M6-F1
#
_cell.length_a   1.000
_cell.length_b   1.000
_cell.length_c   1.000
_cell.angle_alpha   90.00
_cell.angle_beta   90.00
_cell.angle_gamma   90.00
#
_symmetry.space_group_name_H-M   'P 1'
#
loop_
_entity.id
_entity.type
_entity.pdbx_description
1 polymer ?
#
loop_
_entity_poly.entity_id
_entity_poly.type
_entity_poly.pdbx_seq_one_letter_code
_entity_poly.pdbx_strand_id
1 'polypeptide(L)'
;MTVLMMSSCTNYIKVIDSKKISDEENSLSTRVIDLKDESLGLNFYGDYEFENINKKFIFFTNSDIAHLLGNLTKKPKEVLFTYTETSIYNNLAGFFYENVTLEDIKKQWSQQPDKDMGNGLLYRYTYKDYNIIDVYRQQKNGVIRFIAINNPKSQKKDQFELENEGIFFKINTQLWTQ
;
A
#
# COMPACT_ATOMS: atom_id res chain seq x y z
N MET A 1 2.57 41.05 2.27
CA MET A 1 1.59 40.09 1.71
C MET A 1 2.02 38.71 2.15
N THR A 2 1.46 38.20 3.24
CA THR A 2 1.88 36.93 3.83
C THR A 2 1.14 35.81 3.10
N VAL A 3 1.87 35.06 2.26
CA VAL A 3 1.33 33.85 1.62
C VAL A 3 1.14 32.83 2.73
N LEU A 4 -0.12 32.64 3.16
CA LEU A 4 -0.50 31.45 3.92
C LEU A 4 -0.34 30.25 2.97
N MET A 5 0.81 29.59 3.03
CA MET A 5 0.89 28.22 2.55
C MET A 5 0.00 27.39 3.46
N MET A 6 -1.23 27.13 3.03
CA MET A 6 -2.06 26.08 3.61
C MET A 6 -1.38 24.74 3.28
N SER A 7 -0.37 24.37 4.06
CA SER A 7 0.14 23.01 4.08
C SER A 7 -1.00 22.14 4.59
N SER A 8 -1.71 21.49 3.66
CA SER A 8 -2.63 20.42 3.97
C SER A 8 -1.87 19.38 4.79
N CYS A 9 -2.05 19.40 6.11
CA CYS A 9 -1.52 18.40 7.03
C CYS A 9 -2.30 17.10 6.85
N THR A 10 -2.21 16.48 5.67
CA THR A 10 -2.86 15.20 5.41
C THR A 10 -2.17 14.14 6.27
N ASN A 11 -2.93 13.53 7.17
CA ASN A 11 -2.45 12.43 7.99
C ASN A 11 -2.77 11.10 7.30
N TYR A 12 -1.73 10.43 6.81
CA TYR A 12 -1.72 9.11 6.18
C TYR A 12 -1.32 7.99 7.16
N ILE A 13 -1.03 8.34 8.41
CA ILE A 13 -0.69 7.38 9.46
C ILE A 13 -1.83 7.44 10.46
N LYS A 14 -2.88 6.65 10.20
CA LYS A 14 -4.09 6.58 11.02
C LYS A 14 -4.75 5.22 10.89
N VAL A 15 -5.55 4.86 11.89
CA VAL A 15 -6.47 3.72 11.78
C VAL A 15 -7.46 4.02 10.65
N ILE A 16 -7.66 3.04 9.78
CA ILE A 16 -8.72 3.06 8.77
C ILE A 16 -9.65 1.89 9.07
N ASP A 17 -10.92 2.21 9.25
CA ASP A 17 -11.95 1.20 9.46
C ASP A 17 -11.95 0.26 8.26
N SER A 18 -11.52 -0.97 8.52
CA SER A 18 -11.59 -2.08 7.59
C SER A 18 -12.32 -3.23 8.30
N LYS A 19 -13.28 -3.83 7.61
CA LYS A 19 -14.07 -4.90 8.21
C LYS A 19 -13.20 -6.17 8.29
N LYS A 20 -12.98 -6.66 9.51
CA LYS A 20 -12.44 -8.00 9.75
C LYS A 20 -13.54 -9.02 9.48
N ILE A 21 -13.31 -9.97 8.57
CA ILE A 21 -14.34 -10.96 8.20
C ILE A 21 -14.12 -12.33 8.84
N SER A 22 -12.87 -12.70 9.10
CA SER A 22 -12.53 -13.95 9.77
C SER A 22 -11.17 -13.84 10.46
N ASP A 23 -11.06 -14.54 11.58
CA ASP A 23 -9.81 -15.20 11.95
C ASP A 23 -9.93 -16.59 11.34
N GLU A 24 -9.30 -16.84 10.20
CA GLU A 24 -9.13 -18.24 9.80
C GLU A 24 -8.29 -18.92 10.89
N GLU A 25 -8.57 -20.19 11.21
CA GLU A 25 -7.78 -20.98 12.18
C GLU A 25 -6.27 -21.04 11.84
N ASN A 26 -5.88 -20.54 10.67
CA ASN A 26 -4.54 -20.49 10.12
C ASN A 26 -4.04 -19.04 10.00
N SER A 27 -3.36 -18.51 11.02
CA SER A 27 -2.32 -17.45 10.95
C SER A 27 -2.51 -16.24 9.98
N LEU A 28 -3.71 -16.01 9.48
CA LEU A 28 -4.07 -15.05 8.44
C LEU A 28 -5.30 -14.26 8.89
N SER A 29 -5.29 -12.97 8.58
CA SER A 29 -6.42 -12.07 8.83
C SER A 29 -6.93 -11.50 7.51
N THR A 30 -8.22 -11.66 7.25
CA THR A 30 -8.87 -11.06 6.08
C THR A 30 -9.45 -9.68 6.44
N ARG A 31 -9.00 -8.66 5.72
CA ARG A 31 -9.52 -7.29 5.80
C ARG A 31 -10.27 -6.95 4.52
N VAL A 32 -11.45 -6.38 4.67
CA VAL A 32 -12.20 -5.83 3.53
C VAL A 32 -12.00 -4.33 3.46
N ILE A 33 -11.51 -3.92 2.29
CA ILE A 33 -11.37 -2.52 1.89
C ILE A 33 -12.61 -2.13 1.10
N ASP A 34 -13.44 -1.27 1.68
CA ASP A 34 -14.61 -0.73 1.01
C ASP A 34 -14.20 0.39 0.05
N LEU A 35 -14.38 0.11 -1.25
CA LEU A 35 -14.30 1.09 -2.32
C LEU A 35 -15.72 1.54 -2.67
N LYS A 36 -15.86 2.58 -3.50
CA LYS A 36 -17.15 3.27 -3.70
C LYS A 36 -18.32 2.34 -4.05
N ASP A 37 -18.11 1.45 -5.02
CA ASP A 37 -19.14 0.55 -5.56
C ASP A 37 -18.67 -0.92 -5.58
N GLU A 38 -17.58 -1.22 -4.89
CA GLU A 38 -16.94 -2.54 -4.85
C GLU A 38 -16.18 -2.68 -3.52
N SER A 39 -15.92 -3.91 -3.11
CA SER A 39 -15.07 -4.18 -1.95
C SER A 39 -13.97 -5.13 -2.33
N LEU A 40 -12.82 -4.99 -1.67
CA LEU A 40 -11.65 -5.81 -1.91
C LEU A 40 -11.26 -6.54 -0.62
N GLY A 41 -11.38 -7.86 -0.62
CA GLY A 41 -10.82 -8.70 0.42
C GLY A 41 -9.32 -8.89 0.22
N LEU A 42 -8.54 -8.61 1.27
CA LEU A 42 -7.11 -8.86 1.33
C LEU A 42 -6.79 -9.71 2.55
N ASN A 43 -6.00 -10.76 2.33
CA ASN A 43 -5.44 -11.58 3.39
C ASN A 43 -4.07 -11.02 3.81
N PHE A 44 -3.84 -10.98 5.11
CA PHE A 44 -2.58 -10.59 5.74
C PHE A 44 -2.12 -11.69 6.68
N TYR A 45 -0.82 -11.74 6.98
CA TYR A 45 -0.33 -12.54 8.10
C TYR A 45 -0.87 -12.00 9.43
N GLY A 46 -1.01 -12.87 10.42
CA GLY A 46 -1.66 -12.55 11.70
C GLY A 46 -0.90 -11.56 12.59
N ASP A 47 0.33 -11.19 12.23
CA ASP A 47 1.16 -10.20 12.93
C ASP A 47 1.00 -8.76 12.40
N TYR A 48 0.07 -8.54 11.46
CA TYR A 48 -0.29 -7.21 10.97
C TYR A 48 -1.31 -6.52 11.90
N GLU A 49 -0.99 -5.29 12.30
CA GLU A 49 -1.79 -4.43 13.17
C GLU A 49 -2.65 -3.46 12.36
N PHE A 50 -3.94 -3.37 12.68
CA PHE A 50 -4.90 -2.50 11.97
C PHE A 50 -5.68 -1.61 12.93
N GLU A 51 -5.97 -2.10 14.14
CA GLU A 51 -6.84 -1.40 15.09
C GLU A 51 -6.14 -0.29 15.85
N ASN A 52 -4.81 -0.33 15.97
CA ASN A 52 -4.03 0.62 16.76
C ASN A 52 -2.83 1.16 15.98
N ILE A 53 -2.39 2.37 16.34
CA ILE A 53 -1.21 3.00 15.75
C ILE A 53 -0.12 3.11 16.80
N ASN A 54 0.91 2.26 16.67
CA ASN A 54 2.13 2.37 17.45
C ASN A 54 3.25 2.95 16.58
N LYS A 55 3.48 4.26 16.72
CA LYS A 55 4.50 5.01 15.95
C LYS A 55 5.91 4.47 16.10
N LYS A 56 6.21 3.63 17.11
CA LYS A 56 7.52 2.98 17.25
C LYS A 56 7.84 2.02 16.10
N PHE A 57 6.81 1.50 15.43
CA PHE A 57 6.92 0.54 14.33
C PHE A 57 6.64 1.17 12.96
N ILE A 58 6.64 2.50 12.88
CA ILE A 58 6.33 3.26 11.67
C ILE A 58 7.54 4.12 11.36
N PHE A 59 8.22 3.81 10.26
CA PHE A 59 9.55 4.35 9.98
C PHE A 59 9.56 5.51 9.00
N PHE A 60 8.42 5.84 8.41
CA PHE A 60 8.25 6.93 7.46
C PHE A 60 7.35 8.04 8.05
N THR A 61 7.33 9.20 7.40
CA THR A 61 6.49 10.35 7.78
C THR A 61 5.34 10.59 6.81
N ASN A 62 4.33 11.36 7.22
CA ASN A 62 3.29 11.83 6.30
C ASN A 62 3.84 12.57 5.09
N SER A 63 4.97 13.29 5.24
CA SER A 63 5.63 13.96 4.11
C SER A 63 6.26 12.96 3.14
N ASP A 64 6.73 11.81 3.62
CA ASP A 64 7.25 10.75 2.77
C ASP A 64 6.13 10.16 1.91
N ILE A 65 5.00 9.82 2.52
CA ILE A 65 3.82 9.36 1.77
C ILE A 65 3.34 10.43 0.79
N ALA A 66 3.21 11.68 1.21
CA ALA A 66 2.78 12.76 0.32
C ALA A 66 3.67 12.87 -0.94
N HIS A 67 4.99 12.69 -0.77
CA HIS A 67 5.93 12.67 -1.88
C HIS A 67 5.72 11.43 -2.79
N LEU A 68 5.55 10.24 -2.20
CA LEU A 68 5.29 9.01 -2.97
C LEU A 68 3.98 9.07 -3.77
N LEU A 69 2.98 9.79 -3.26
CA LEU A 69 1.69 10.02 -3.95
C LEU A 69 1.76 11.15 -4.99
N GLY A 70 2.80 11.99 -4.95
CA GLY A 70 2.95 13.15 -5.83
C GLY A 70 3.18 12.81 -7.30
N ASN A 71 3.39 11.53 -7.64
CA ASN A 71 3.52 11.06 -9.02
C ASN A 71 2.19 11.15 -9.81
N LEU A 72 1.05 11.11 -9.12
CA LEU A 72 -0.29 11.14 -9.71
C LEU A 72 -0.93 12.53 -9.56
N THR A 73 -1.40 13.11 -10.67
CA THR A 73 -2.12 14.40 -10.66
C THR A 73 -3.46 14.34 -9.92
N LYS A 74 -4.10 13.16 -9.91
CA LYS A 74 -5.33 12.91 -9.16
C LYS A 74 -5.02 12.57 -7.72
N LYS A 75 -5.71 13.24 -6.79
CA LYS A 75 -5.59 12.96 -5.36
C LYS A 75 -6.27 11.62 -5.04
N PRO A 76 -5.57 10.68 -4.37
CA PRO A 76 -6.19 9.44 -3.93
C PRO A 76 -7.01 9.62 -2.65
N LYS A 77 -7.91 8.67 -2.40
CA LYS A 77 -8.45 8.39 -1.08
C LYS A 77 -7.59 7.31 -0.42
N GLU A 78 -7.14 7.54 0.80
CA GLU A 78 -6.49 6.50 1.60
C GLU A 78 -7.54 5.49 2.08
N VAL A 79 -7.24 4.20 1.93
CA VAL A 79 -8.18 3.10 2.18
C VAL A 79 -7.60 1.97 3.04
N LEU A 80 -6.31 2.03 3.34
CA LEU A 80 -5.65 1.08 4.23
C LEU A 80 -4.39 1.71 4.84
N PHE A 81 -4.15 1.44 6.12
CA PHE A 81 -2.83 1.55 6.71
C PHE A 81 -2.65 0.41 7.72
N THR A 82 -1.49 -0.26 7.67
CA THR A 82 -1.14 -1.36 8.57
C THR A 82 0.38 -1.51 8.70
N TYR A 83 0.82 -2.18 9.76
CA TYR A 83 2.23 -2.45 10.03
C TYR A 83 2.42 -3.74 10.83
N THR A 84 3.64 -4.27 10.88
CA THR A 84 4.00 -5.39 11.76
C THR A 84 4.84 -4.94 12.96
N GLU A 85 4.64 -5.58 14.12
CA GLU A 85 5.44 -5.33 15.34
C GLU A 85 6.70 -6.19 15.42
N THR A 86 6.72 -7.33 14.71
CA THR A 86 7.81 -8.31 14.72
C THR A 86 8.77 -8.16 13.55
N SER A 87 9.94 -8.82 13.69
CA SER A 87 11.29 -8.59 13.13
C SER A 87 11.49 -8.25 11.65
N ILE A 88 10.43 -8.12 10.87
CA ILE A 88 10.49 -7.76 9.47
C ILE A 88 9.92 -6.35 9.24
N TYR A 89 9.14 -5.75 10.15
CA TYR A 89 8.74 -4.32 10.12
C TYR A 89 8.32 -3.81 8.73
N ASN A 90 7.31 -4.46 8.16
CA ASN A 90 6.69 -3.97 6.94
C ASN A 90 5.65 -2.92 7.30
N ASN A 91 5.65 -1.78 6.62
CA ASN A 91 4.54 -0.85 6.66
C ASN A 91 3.82 -0.87 5.31
N LEU A 92 2.49 -0.94 5.32
CA LEU A 92 1.69 -0.96 4.12
C LEU A 92 0.60 0.10 4.15
N ALA A 93 0.57 0.93 3.11
CA ALA A 93 -0.48 1.91 2.90
C ALA A 93 -1.24 1.62 1.59
N GLY A 94 -2.55 1.79 1.60
CA GLY A 94 -3.42 1.58 0.44
C GLY A 94 -4.16 2.85 0.05
N PHE A 95 -4.27 3.09 -1.26
CA PHE A 95 -4.84 4.28 -1.85
C PHE A 95 -5.72 3.94 -3.05
N PHE A 96 -6.85 4.60 -3.18
CA PHE A 96 -7.75 4.45 -4.32
C PHE A 96 -7.81 5.72 -5.16
N TYR A 97 -7.63 5.56 -6.47
CA TYR A 97 -7.69 6.63 -7.47
C TYR A 97 -8.90 6.44 -8.38
N GLU A 98 -9.91 7.30 -8.22
CA GLU A 98 -11.12 7.25 -9.04
C GLU A 98 -10.86 7.64 -10.50
N ASN A 99 -11.45 6.87 -11.42
CA ASN A 99 -11.39 7.07 -12.86
C ASN A 99 -9.94 7.11 -13.40
N VAL A 100 -9.05 6.32 -12.82
CA VAL A 100 -7.67 6.08 -13.30
C VAL A 100 -7.58 4.68 -13.87
N THR A 101 -6.79 4.53 -14.93
CA THR A 101 -6.48 3.22 -15.54
C THR A 101 -5.02 2.85 -15.30
N LEU A 102 -4.69 1.56 -15.41
CA LEU A 102 -3.28 1.12 -15.38
C LEU A 102 -2.42 1.74 -16.48
N GLU A 103 -3.00 2.04 -17.65
CA GLU A 103 -2.28 2.75 -18.71
C GLU A 103 -1.95 4.21 -18.31
N ASP A 104 -2.81 4.87 -17.54
CA ASP A 104 -2.49 6.18 -16.97
C ASP A 104 -1.38 6.08 -15.93
N ILE A 105 -1.35 5.00 -15.13
CA ILE A 105 -0.24 4.73 -14.20
C ILE A 105 1.05 4.56 -14.98
N LYS A 106 1.10 3.69 -16.00
CA LYS A 106 2.32 3.43 -16.79
C LYS A 106 2.93 4.71 -17.36
N LYS A 107 2.11 5.63 -17.87
CA LYS A 107 2.56 6.92 -18.44
C LYS A 107 3.26 7.84 -17.44
N GLN A 108 3.10 7.62 -16.15
CA GLN A 108 3.69 8.44 -15.09
C GLN A 108 4.99 7.87 -14.55
N TRP A 109 5.31 6.63 -14.89
CA TRP A 109 6.58 6.01 -14.57
C TRP A 109 7.56 6.23 -15.72
N SER A 110 8.78 6.66 -15.39
CA SER A 110 9.88 6.73 -16.36
C SER A 110 10.42 5.34 -16.73
N GLN A 111 10.15 4.34 -15.90
CA GLN A 111 10.59 2.95 -16.06
C GLN A 111 9.41 2.01 -16.33
N GLN A 112 9.70 0.87 -16.95
CA GLN A 112 8.74 -0.22 -17.09
C GLN A 112 8.48 -0.88 -15.73
N PRO A 113 7.29 -1.49 -15.51
CA PRO A 113 7.02 -2.25 -14.31
C PRO A 113 7.92 -3.48 -14.22
N ASP A 114 8.30 -3.87 -13.00
CA ASP A 114 9.03 -5.12 -12.76
C ASP A 114 8.16 -6.36 -13.04
N LYS A 115 6.84 -6.24 -12.82
CA LYS A 115 5.84 -7.25 -13.20
C LYS A 115 4.59 -6.56 -13.76
N ASP A 116 4.14 -6.99 -14.93
CA ASP A 116 2.83 -6.67 -15.50
C ASP A 116 1.97 -7.94 -15.44
N MET A 117 0.84 -7.85 -14.74
CA MET A 117 -0.07 -8.97 -14.46
C MET A 117 -1.34 -8.89 -15.30
N GLY A 118 -1.40 -7.99 -16.28
CA GLY A 118 -2.60 -7.71 -17.09
C GLY A 118 -3.60 -6.83 -16.35
N ASN A 119 -4.04 -7.23 -15.16
CA ASN A 119 -4.94 -6.45 -14.30
C ASN A 119 -4.21 -5.73 -13.14
N GLY A 120 -2.87 -5.75 -13.13
CA GLY A 120 -2.06 -5.06 -12.14
C GLY A 120 -0.63 -4.80 -12.59
N LEU A 121 0.05 -3.90 -11.87
CA LEU A 121 1.44 -3.52 -12.11
C LEU A 121 2.21 -3.55 -10.79
N LEU A 122 3.46 -3.97 -10.82
CA LEU A 122 4.38 -3.88 -9.68
C LEU A 122 5.62 -3.09 -10.08
N TYR A 123 5.98 -2.13 -9.23
CA TYR A 123 7.24 -1.38 -9.31
C TYR A 123 8.02 -1.55 -8.01
N ARG A 124 9.33 -1.74 -8.12
CA ARG A 124 10.30 -1.71 -7.03
C ARG A 124 11.27 -0.57 -7.24
N TYR A 125 11.50 0.20 -6.19
CA TYR A 125 12.44 1.32 -6.23
C TYR A 125 12.90 1.68 -4.83
N THR A 126 13.89 2.55 -4.78
CA THR A 126 14.38 3.14 -3.54
C THR A 126 13.94 4.60 -3.47
N TYR A 127 13.42 5.00 -2.32
CA TYR A 127 13.13 6.41 -2.01
C TYR A 127 13.83 6.75 -0.69
N LYS A 128 14.80 7.68 -0.74
CA LYS A 128 15.75 7.91 0.36
C LYS A 128 16.44 6.59 0.72
N ASP A 129 16.33 6.15 1.97
CA ASP A 129 16.89 4.88 2.43
C ASP A 129 15.89 3.73 2.36
N TYR A 130 14.61 4.00 2.03
CA TYR A 130 13.56 2.99 2.00
C TYR A 130 13.57 2.20 0.70
N ASN A 131 13.39 0.89 0.81
CA ASN A 131 12.92 0.05 -0.28
C ASN A 131 11.39 0.12 -0.34
N ILE A 132 10.88 0.35 -1.54
CA ILE A 132 9.45 0.49 -1.83
C ILE A 132 9.02 -0.61 -2.79
N ILE A 133 7.90 -1.27 -2.47
CA ILE A 133 7.15 -2.09 -3.40
C ILE A 133 5.80 -1.41 -3.61
N ASP A 134 5.54 -1.01 -4.85
CA ASP A 134 4.36 -0.24 -5.24
C ASP A 134 3.52 -1.06 -6.22
N VAL A 135 2.37 -1.53 -5.74
CA VAL A 135 1.50 -2.47 -6.45
C VAL A 135 0.20 -1.78 -6.81
N TYR A 136 -0.12 -1.78 -8.09
CA TYR A 136 -1.35 -1.23 -8.64
C TYR A 136 -2.25 -2.36 -9.11
N ARG A 137 -3.55 -2.26 -8.85
CA ARG A 137 -4.56 -3.19 -9.37
C ARG A 137 -5.72 -2.43 -9.98
N GLN A 138 -6.09 -2.81 -11.20
CA GLN A 138 -7.27 -2.28 -11.87
C GLN A 138 -8.52 -2.71 -11.10
N GLN A 139 -9.40 -1.76 -10.89
CA GLN A 139 -10.74 -1.96 -10.36
C GLN A 139 -11.78 -1.43 -11.35
N LYS A 140 -13.07 -1.67 -11.11
CA LYS A 140 -14.13 -1.27 -12.04
C LYS A 140 -14.14 0.24 -12.30
N ASN A 141 -13.97 1.03 -11.24
CA ASN A 141 -14.11 2.50 -11.27
C ASN A 141 -12.79 3.23 -10.98
N GLY A 142 -11.64 2.56 -11.06
CA GLY A 142 -10.37 3.18 -10.74
C GLY A 142 -9.23 2.19 -10.55
N VAL A 143 -8.17 2.65 -9.89
CA VAL A 143 -7.02 1.82 -9.53
C VAL A 143 -6.81 1.90 -8.02
N ILE A 144 -6.63 0.74 -7.39
CA ILE A 144 -6.08 0.67 -6.04
C ILE A 144 -4.56 0.54 -6.13
N ARG A 145 -3.86 1.27 -5.27
CA ARG A 145 -2.41 1.31 -5.14
C ARG A 145 -2.04 0.90 -3.72
N PHE A 146 -1.10 0.00 -3.59
CA PHE A 146 -0.52 -0.44 -2.33
C PHE A 146 0.96 -0.08 -2.30
N ILE A 147 1.37 0.63 -1.27
CA ILE A 147 2.76 1.06 -1.07
C ILE A 147 3.28 0.35 0.18
N ALA A 148 4.09 -0.67 -0.02
CA ALA A 148 4.85 -1.29 1.04
C ALA A 148 6.18 -0.54 1.23
N ILE A 149 6.57 -0.34 2.48
CA ILE A 149 7.76 0.43 2.88
C ILE A 149 8.50 -0.37 3.95
N ASN A 150 9.79 -0.61 3.69
CA ASN A 150 10.64 -1.37 4.60
C ASN A 150 11.13 -0.51 5.78
N ASN A 151 11.62 -1.16 6.85
CA ASN A 151 12.51 -0.49 7.80
C ASN A 151 13.97 -0.55 7.29
N PRO A 152 14.58 0.57 6.90
CA PRO A 152 15.91 0.56 6.29
C PRO A 152 17.03 0.22 7.28
N LYS A 153 16.78 0.30 8.59
CA LYS A 153 17.78 0.03 9.63
C LYS A 153 17.86 -1.44 10.04
N SER A 154 16.80 -2.21 9.84
CA SER A 154 16.70 -3.57 10.39
C SER A 154 16.22 -4.62 9.39
N GLN A 155 15.56 -4.24 8.28
CA GLN A 155 15.03 -5.17 7.30
C GLN A 155 15.91 -5.16 6.04
N LYS A 156 16.50 -6.32 5.71
CA LYS A 156 17.23 -6.48 4.45
C LYS A 156 16.25 -6.44 3.28
N LYS A 157 16.70 -5.90 2.14
CA LYS A 157 15.90 -5.80 0.92
C LYS A 157 15.27 -7.14 0.51
N ASP A 158 16.05 -8.22 0.47
CA ASP A 158 15.55 -9.53 0.06
C ASP A 158 14.47 -10.08 0.99
N GLN A 159 14.55 -9.78 2.30
CA GLN A 159 13.52 -10.17 3.27
C GLN A 159 12.22 -9.38 3.05
N PHE A 160 12.35 -8.07 2.81
CA PHE A 160 11.23 -7.20 2.47
C PHE A 160 10.54 -7.63 1.17
N GLU A 161 11.31 -7.97 0.15
CA GLU A 161 10.78 -8.47 -1.11
C GLU A 161 10.08 -9.82 -0.93
N LEU A 162 10.69 -10.75 -0.19
CA LEU A 162 10.11 -12.07 0.06
C LEU A 162 8.77 -12.00 0.82
N GLU A 163 8.67 -11.14 1.83
CA GLU A 163 7.45 -10.93 2.60
C GLU A 163 6.33 -10.37 1.71
N ASN A 164 6.61 -9.30 0.97
CA ASN A 164 5.61 -8.67 0.11
C ASN A 164 5.25 -9.55 -1.10
N GLU A 165 6.16 -10.38 -1.60
CA GLU A 165 5.80 -11.42 -2.57
C GLU A 165 4.88 -12.47 -1.96
N GLY A 166 5.06 -12.83 -0.69
CA GLY A 166 4.14 -13.66 0.08
C GLY A 166 2.75 -13.05 0.15
N ILE A 167 2.66 -11.80 0.57
CA ILE A 167 1.40 -11.07 0.74
C ILE A 167 0.67 -10.92 -0.60
N PHE A 168 1.31 -10.33 -1.60
CA PHE A 168 0.63 -10.03 -2.85
C PHE A 168 0.44 -11.28 -3.71
N PHE A 169 1.41 -12.19 -3.80
CA PHE A 169 1.42 -13.24 -4.83
C PHE A 169 1.32 -14.67 -4.31
N LYS A 170 1.32 -14.91 -2.99
CA LYS A 170 1.07 -16.26 -2.44
C LYS A 170 -0.28 -16.37 -1.75
N ILE A 171 -0.61 -15.45 -0.84
CA ILE A 171 -1.86 -15.50 -0.07
C ILE A 171 -3.00 -14.69 -0.71
N ASN A 172 -2.68 -13.81 -1.67
CA ASN A 172 -3.65 -13.02 -2.43
C ASN A 172 -3.57 -13.27 -3.95
N THR A 173 -3.32 -14.51 -4.36
CA THR A 173 -3.20 -14.90 -5.79
C THR A 173 -4.46 -14.57 -6.59
N GLN A 174 -5.64 -14.67 -5.97
CA GLN A 174 -6.94 -14.37 -6.56
C GLN A 174 -7.06 -12.92 -7.05
N LEU A 175 -6.19 -12.01 -6.59
CA LEU A 175 -6.20 -10.63 -7.06
C LEU A 175 -5.78 -10.51 -8.53
N TRP A 176 -4.97 -11.44 -9.03
CA TRP A 176 -4.27 -11.31 -10.32
C TRP A 176 -4.81 -12.24 -11.40
N THR A 177 -5.61 -13.24 -11.01
CA THR A 177 -6.29 -14.12 -11.94
C THR A 177 -7.62 -13.48 -12.35
N GLN A 178 -7.70 -12.99 -13.58
CA GLN A 178 -8.97 -12.65 -14.25
C GLN A 178 -9.12 -13.49 -15.51
#